data_AF-A0A7S2VLE0-F1
#
_entry.id   AF-A0A7S2VLE0-F1
#
_cell.length_a   1.000
_cell.length_b   1.000
_cell.length_c   1.000
_cell.angle_alpha   90.00
_cell.angle_beta   90.00
_cell.angle_gamma   90.00
#
_symmetry.space_group_name_H-M   'P 1'
#
loop_
_entity.id
_entity.type
_entity.pdbx_description
1 polymer ?
#
loop_
_entity_poly.entity_id
_entity_poly.type
_entity_poly.pdbx_seq_one_letter_code
_entity_poly.pdbx_strand_id
1 'polypeptide(L)'
;SPVLAGSLGMRSVAEFLAAAKHMGMQTGPAVSMHVHVNAVAKEQPGDVLSNKQIRNVWVHYSCFQLVINSMLQDSRVNTPAAMPLVFRRYQKIRVSKGKQRAVYVLRSERHAPWSHRQTSVVQEFFAKMKRVSAQQNRHVLRKLNEFAERDDKPVGQTFQKRNVRRYIALVEQSSRRSSQVNLQSLAAHGTLEFRAFPATSDPERALRWVAFVLRLVEHFKDRDCDAYCKSWEDLEVRQQHATLDMLEKDLQMNMTYW
;
A
#
# COMPACT_ATOMS: atom_id res chain seq x y z
N SER A 1 3.01 18.23 9.28
CA SER A 1 2.67 17.51 10.53
C SER A 1 3.95 17.27 11.31
N PRO A 2 3.94 17.39 12.65
CA PRO A 2 5.09 16.98 13.46
C PRO A 2 5.38 15.50 13.21
N VAL A 3 6.65 15.13 13.21
CA VAL A 3 7.01 13.72 13.09
C VAL A 3 7.04 13.10 14.48
N LEU A 4 6.33 12.00 14.62
CA LEU A 4 6.20 11.25 15.86
C LEU A 4 7.20 10.10 15.83
N ALA A 5 7.95 9.93 16.92
CA ALA A 5 9.04 8.97 16.99
C ALA A 5 8.95 8.10 18.26
N GLY A 6 9.30 6.82 18.11
CA GLY A 6 9.39 5.87 19.22
C GLY A 6 8.09 5.69 20.02
N SER A 7 8.23 5.30 21.28
CA SER A 7 7.12 5.08 22.20
C SER A 7 6.34 6.36 22.53
N LEU A 8 7.04 7.50 22.62
CA LEU A 8 6.41 8.80 22.85
C LEU A 8 5.48 9.16 21.70
N GLY A 9 5.90 8.96 20.46
CA GLY A 9 5.07 9.19 19.27
C GLY A 9 3.81 8.34 19.28
N MET A 10 3.93 7.05 19.61
CA MET A 10 2.78 6.14 19.72
C MET A 10 1.80 6.58 20.82
N ARG A 11 2.34 7.03 21.97
CA ARG A 11 1.54 7.58 23.07
C ARG A 11 0.79 8.85 22.64
N SER A 12 1.45 9.77 21.94
CA SER A 12 0.81 10.99 21.43
C SER A 12 -0.34 10.69 20.47
N VAL A 13 -0.19 9.69 19.58
CA VAL A 13 -1.29 9.24 18.70
C VAL A 13 -2.45 8.67 19.53
N ALA A 14 -2.16 7.84 20.53
CA ALA A 14 -3.16 7.25 21.41
C ALA A 14 -3.95 8.30 22.18
N GLU A 15 -3.26 9.25 22.80
CA GLU A 15 -3.84 10.36 23.58
C GLU A 15 -4.69 11.26 22.69
N PHE A 16 -4.21 11.61 21.49
CA PHE A 16 -4.98 12.39 20.53
C PHE A 16 -6.27 11.68 20.12
N LEU A 17 -6.20 10.40 19.74
CA LEU A 17 -7.38 9.64 19.31
C LEU A 17 -8.36 9.41 20.46
N ALA A 18 -7.88 9.17 21.67
CA ALA A 18 -8.71 9.06 22.86
C ALA A 18 -9.45 10.38 23.16
N ALA A 19 -8.75 11.52 23.09
CA ALA A 19 -9.35 12.84 23.25
C ALA A 19 -10.36 13.15 22.13
N ALA A 20 -10.02 12.87 20.87
CA ALA A 20 -10.92 13.06 19.73
C ALA A 20 -12.21 12.24 19.89
N LYS A 21 -12.08 10.97 20.31
CA LYS A 21 -13.22 10.10 20.62
C LYS A 21 -14.05 10.65 21.78
N HIS A 22 -13.41 11.12 22.86
CA HIS A 22 -14.10 11.71 24.01
C HIS A 22 -14.89 12.97 23.64
N MET A 23 -14.37 13.79 22.73
CA MET A 23 -15.06 14.97 22.19
C MET A 23 -16.16 14.64 21.18
N GLY A 24 -16.40 13.36 20.87
CA GLY A 24 -17.40 12.96 19.89
C GLY A 24 -17.03 13.29 18.44
N MET A 25 -15.73 13.49 18.14
CA MET A 25 -15.29 13.73 16.78
C MET A 25 -15.61 12.52 15.89
N GLN A 26 -16.27 12.79 14.77
CA GLN A 26 -16.57 11.79 13.75
C GLN A 26 -15.66 11.99 12.54
N THR A 27 -15.19 10.91 11.95
CA THR A 27 -14.40 10.94 10.71
C THR A 27 -15.29 10.65 9.52
N GLY A 28 -15.29 11.55 8.52
CA GLY A 28 -16.04 11.31 7.28
C GLY A 28 -15.48 10.13 6.49
N PRO A 29 -16.31 9.45 5.67
CA PRO A 29 -15.90 8.27 4.89
C PRO A 29 -14.85 8.58 3.81
N ALA A 30 -14.67 9.87 3.47
CA ALA A 30 -13.67 10.32 2.51
C ALA A 30 -12.27 10.55 3.13
N VAL A 31 -12.16 10.52 4.45
CA VAL A 31 -10.89 10.80 5.15
C VAL A 31 -10.08 9.51 5.31
N SER A 32 -8.75 9.64 5.24
CA SER A 32 -7.82 8.54 5.52
C SER A 32 -6.73 8.93 6.48
N MET A 33 -6.21 7.92 7.18
CA MET A 33 -4.99 8.05 7.97
C MET A 33 -3.81 7.64 7.10
N HIS A 34 -2.81 8.51 7.00
CA HIS A 34 -1.58 8.21 6.27
C HIS A 34 -0.46 7.99 7.28
N VAL A 35 0.34 6.96 7.05
CA VAL A 35 1.53 6.68 7.87
C VAL A 35 2.75 6.96 7.01
N HIS A 36 3.58 7.91 7.45
CA HIS A 36 4.86 8.20 6.82
C HIS A 36 5.96 7.51 7.62
N VAL A 37 6.78 6.70 6.96
CA VAL A 37 7.88 5.97 7.61
C VAL A 37 9.21 6.49 7.11
N ASN A 38 10.17 6.60 8.04
CA ASN A 38 11.54 7.11 7.89
C ASN A 38 11.58 8.54 7.33
N ALA A 39 10.90 9.47 8.01
CA ALA A 39 10.89 10.86 7.61
C ALA A 39 12.24 11.53 7.84
N VAL A 40 12.72 12.22 6.81
CA VAL A 40 13.97 12.96 6.91
C VAL A 40 13.71 14.23 7.71
N ALA A 41 14.16 14.24 8.97
CA ALA A 41 14.27 15.45 9.77
C ALA A 41 15.63 15.49 10.49
N LYS A 42 16.06 16.71 10.84
CA LYS A 42 17.39 16.99 11.40
C LYS A 42 17.72 16.19 12.67
N GLU A 43 16.69 15.80 13.44
CA GLU A 43 16.83 15.20 14.77
C GLU A 43 15.97 13.93 14.94
N GLN A 44 15.67 13.22 13.85
CA GLN A 44 14.87 12.02 13.93
C GLN A 44 15.69 10.76 14.19
N PRO A 45 15.20 9.86 15.08
CA PRO A 45 15.80 8.55 15.25
C PRO A 45 15.51 7.65 14.06
N GLY A 46 16.49 6.83 13.69
CA GLY A 46 16.39 5.83 12.63
C GLY A 46 17.11 6.22 11.33
N ASP A 47 17.43 5.21 10.53
CA ASP A 47 18.15 5.37 9.28
C ASP A 47 17.21 5.73 8.12
N VAL A 48 17.69 6.60 7.22
CA VAL A 48 16.98 6.87 5.96
C VAL A 48 17.11 5.66 5.06
N LEU A 49 15.99 5.25 4.44
CA LEU A 49 15.99 4.08 3.56
C LEU A 49 16.85 4.34 2.31
N SER A 50 17.61 3.31 1.90
CA SER A 50 18.24 3.27 0.59
C SER A 50 17.24 2.98 -0.53
N ASN A 51 17.66 3.13 -1.79
CA ASN A 51 16.83 2.76 -2.93
C ASN A 51 16.50 1.26 -2.93
N LYS A 52 17.45 0.41 -2.55
CA LYS A 52 17.24 -1.04 -2.43
C LYS A 52 16.23 -1.36 -1.34
N GLN A 53 16.33 -0.71 -0.19
CA GLN A 53 15.39 -0.88 0.92
C GLN A 53 13.97 -0.42 0.54
N ILE A 54 13.84 0.73 -0.12
CA ILE A 54 12.56 1.22 -0.65
C ILE A 54 11.95 0.22 -1.64
N ARG A 55 12.75 -0.30 -2.57
CA ARG A 55 12.32 -1.34 -3.50
C ARG A 55 11.83 -2.56 -2.73
N ASN A 56 12.60 -3.08 -1.78
CA ASN A 56 12.24 -4.27 -1.02
C ASN A 56 10.90 -4.09 -0.29
N VAL A 57 10.71 -2.99 0.43
CA VAL A 57 9.44 -2.68 1.12
C VAL A 57 8.28 -2.62 0.12
N TRP A 58 8.44 -1.89 -0.99
CA TRP A 58 7.38 -1.74 -1.98
C TRP A 58 7.00 -3.08 -2.62
N VAL A 59 8.01 -3.89 -2.97
CA VAL A 59 7.83 -5.23 -3.56
C VAL A 59 7.12 -6.16 -2.58
N HIS A 60 7.57 -6.23 -1.33
CA HIS A 60 6.93 -7.10 -0.33
C HIS A 60 5.51 -6.64 0.03
N TYR A 61 5.27 -5.34 0.15
CA TYR A 61 3.90 -4.82 0.30
C TYR A 61 3.02 -5.25 -0.88
N SER A 62 3.55 -5.18 -2.10
CA SER A 62 2.81 -5.60 -3.30
C SER A 62 2.51 -7.10 -3.31
N CYS A 63 3.42 -7.96 -2.82
CA CYS A 63 3.16 -9.40 -2.64
C CYS A 63 1.97 -9.65 -1.71
N PHE A 64 1.88 -8.91 -0.60
CA PHE A 64 0.81 -9.09 0.37
C PHE A 64 -0.41 -8.19 0.13
N GLN A 65 -0.45 -7.45 -0.97
CA GLN A 65 -1.48 -6.43 -1.23
C GLN A 65 -2.92 -6.96 -1.13
N LEU A 66 -3.19 -8.20 -1.57
CA LEU A 66 -4.53 -8.78 -1.48
C LEU A 66 -4.91 -9.14 -0.04
N VAL A 67 -3.96 -9.67 0.73
CA VAL A 67 -4.09 -9.94 2.17
C VAL A 67 -4.27 -8.63 2.94
N ILE A 68 -3.46 -7.61 2.64
CA ILE A 68 -3.58 -6.28 3.26
C ILE A 68 -4.94 -5.68 2.96
N ASN A 69 -5.46 -5.82 1.73
CA ASN A 69 -6.80 -5.34 1.40
C ASN A 69 -7.91 -6.06 2.18
N SER A 70 -7.77 -7.34 2.55
CA SER A 70 -8.78 -8.01 3.38
C SER A 70 -8.79 -7.53 4.83
N MET A 71 -7.71 -6.92 5.30
CA MET A 71 -7.62 -6.28 6.63
C MET A 71 -8.26 -4.87 6.66
N LEU A 72 -8.60 -4.31 5.49
CA LEU A 72 -9.06 -2.93 5.33
C LEU A 72 -10.57 -2.86 5.09
N GLN A 73 -11.16 -1.69 5.33
CA GLN A 73 -12.56 -1.45 4.94
C GLN A 73 -12.70 -1.45 3.42
N ASP A 74 -13.73 -2.13 2.91
CA ASP A 74 -14.06 -2.22 1.48
C ASP A 74 -14.11 -0.87 0.77
N SER A 75 -14.55 0.18 1.48
CA SER A 75 -14.62 1.55 0.97
C SER A 75 -13.27 2.13 0.55
N ARG A 76 -12.15 1.53 0.97
CA ARG A 76 -10.78 1.96 0.62
C ARG A 76 -10.15 1.10 -0.46
N VAL A 77 -10.58 -0.16 -0.57
CA VAL A 77 -10.06 -1.12 -1.53
C VAL A 77 -10.63 -0.82 -2.91
N ASN A 78 -9.84 -0.27 -3.83
CA ASN A 78 -10.38 0.07 -5.15
C ASN A 78 -10.44 1.56 -5.47
N THR A 79 -10.14 2.43 -4.51
CA THR A 79 -10.46 3.85 -4.67
C THR A 79 -9.42 4.60 -5.50
N PRO A 80 -9.83 5.63 -6.27
CA PRO A 80 -8.91 6.55 -6.90
C PRO A 80 -8.00 7.31 -5.91
N ALA A 81 -8.23 7.23 -4.60
CA ALA A 81 -7.43 7.86 -3.55
C ALA A 81 -6.40 6.89 -2.90
N ALA A 82 -6.58 5.58 -3.09
CA ALA A 82 -5.75 4.50 -2.53
C ALA A 82 -5.74 3.27 -3.48
N MET A 83 -5.24 3.48 -4.69
CA MET A 83 -5.04 2.49 -5.75
C MET A 83 -4.09 1.37 -5.26
N PRO A 84 -4.49 0.09 -5.39
CA PRO A 84 -3.69 -1.02 -4.91
C PRO A 84 -2.52 -1.34 -5.84
N LEU A 85 -1.48 -1.95 -5.27
CA LEU A 85 -0.29 -2.45 -5.98
C LEU A 85 -0.54 -3.84 -6.59
N VAL A 86 -1.52 -3.96 -7.48
CA VAL A 86 -1.83 -5.21 -8.19
C VAL A 86 -1.15 -5.28 -9.55
N PHE A 87 -0.64 -6.46 -9.92
CA PHE A 87 0.04 -6.69 -11.21
C PHE A 87 -0.83 -7.39 -12.24
N ARG A 88 -1.88 -8.08 -11.78
CA ARG A 88 -2.80 -8.82 -12.62
C ARG A 88 -3.67 -7.88 -13.43
N ARG A 89 -3.84 -8.19 -14.72
CA ARG A 89 -4.78 -7.44 -15.56
C ARG A 89 -6.24 -7.70 -15.16
N TYR A 90 -6.67 -8.96 -14.95
CA TYR A 90 -7.96 -9.35 -14.34
C TYR A 90 -7.89 -10.81 -13.89
N GLN A 91 -8.64 -11.18 -12.84
CA GLN A 91 -9.00 -12.58 -12.61
C GLN A 91 -10.49 -12.76 -12.93
N LYS A 92 -10.78 -13.52 -14.00
CA LYS A 92 -12.08 -14.18 -14.11
C LYS A 92 -12.03 -15.35 -13.14
N ILE A 93 -12.87 -15.32 -12.11
CA ILE A 93 -12.97 -16.45 -11.18
C ILE A 93 -14.17 -17.28 -11.62
N ARG A 94 -13.90 -18.47 -12.17
CA ARG A 94 -14.96 -19.43 -12.49
C ARG A 94 -15.51 -19.98 -11.18
N VAL A 95 -16.72 -19.57 -10.82
CA VAL A 95 -17.47 -20.18 -9.72
C VAL A 95 -18.48 -21.15 -10.34
N SER A 96 -18.24 -22.45 -10.21
CA SER A 96 -19.22 -23.48 -10.59
C SER A 96 -20.06 -23.85 -9.38
N LYS A 97 -21.39 -23.78 -9.50
CA LYS A 97 -22.34 -24.39 -8.56
C LYS A 97 -23.10 -25.47 -9.33
N GLY A 98 -22.73 -26.74 -9.14
CA GLY A 98 -23.35 -27.89 -9.84
C GLY A 98 -22.99 -27.99 -11.33
N LYS A 99 -23.89 -28.58 -12.15
CA LYS A 99 -23.70 -28.80 -13.60
C LYS A 99 -23.77 -27.51 -14.45
N GLN A 100 -24.14 -26.37 -13.87
CA GLN A 100 -24.20 -25.11 -14.60
C GLN A 100 -22.84 -24.40 -14.58
N ARG A 101 -22.23 -24.30 -15.77
CA ARG A 101 -21.05 -23.47 -16.01
C ARG A 101 -21.51 -22.03 -16.26
N ALA A 102 -21.42 -21.19 -15.25
CA ALA A 102 -21.50 -19.74 -15.44
C ALA A 102 -20.11 -19.14 -15.23
N VAL A 103 -19.64 -18.39 -16.24
CA VAL A 103 -18.37 -17.65 -16.14
C VAL A 103 -18.70 -16.31 -15.49
N TYR A 104 -18.48 -16.20 -14.19
CA TYR A 104 -18.57 -14.93 -13.48
C TYR A 104 -17.21 -14.22 -13.53
N VAL A 105 -17.21 -12.94 -13.91
CA VAL A 105 -16.11 -12.04 -13.53
C VAL A 105 -16.36 -11.71 -12.06
N LEU A 106 -15.44 -12.03 -11.14
CA LEU A 106 -15.73 -11.81 -9.72
C LEU A 106 -15.83 -10.32 -9.41
N ARG A 107 -17.09 -9.94 -9.25
CA ARG A 107 -17.68 -8.86 -8.44
C ARG A 107 -17.49 -9.26 -6.98
N SER A 108 -16.91 -8.41 -6.12
CA SER A 108 -17.17 -8.56 -4.69
C SER A 108 -18.61 -8.10 -4.44
N GLU A 109 -19.39 -9.07 -3.96
CA GLU A 109 -20.61 -8.97 -3.15
C GLU A 109 -21.95 -8.53 -3.77
N ARG A 110 -22.89 -9.49 -3.67
CA ARG A 110 -24.28 -9.40 -3.18
C ARG A 110 -24.84 -7.98 -2.97
N HIS A 111 -25.42 -7.39 -4.01
CA HIS A 111 -26.55 -6.48 -3.83
C HIS A 111 -27.48 -6.55 -5.04
N ALA A 112 -28.77 -6.42 -4.70
CA ALA A 112 -30.04 -6.36 -5.44
C ALA A 112 -30.01 -6.19 -6.98
N PRO A 113 -31.07 -6.62 -7.69
CA PRO A 113 -31.18 -6.49 -9.13
C PRO A 113 -31.32 -5.02 -9.54
N TRP A 114 -30.19 -4.34 -9.69
CA TRP A 114 -30.12 -3.09 -10.46
C TRP A 114 -30.18 -3.43 -11.94
N SER A 115 -30.97 -2.65 -12.69
CA SER A 115 -31.24 -2.86 -14.12
C SER A 115 -29.94 -3.03 -14.94
N HIS A 116 -29.92 -4.03 -15.84
CA HIS A 116 -28.74 -4.47 -16.60
C HIS A 116 -28.01 -3.40 -17.42
N ARG A 117 -28.63 -2.24 -17.70
CA ARG A 117 -28.04 -1.20 -18.56
C ARG A 117 -27.06 -0.26 -17.85
N GLN A 118 -27.19 -0.01 -16.55
CA GLN A 118 -26.26 0.89 -15.83
C GLN A 118 -24.99 0.17 -15.34
N THR A 119 -25.01 -1.16 -15.28
CA THR A 119 -23.87 -1.95 -14.80
C THR A 119 -22.67 -2.01 -15.76
N SER A 120 -22.86 -1.86 -17.08
CA SER A 120 -21.76 -2.03 -18.04
C SER A 120 -20.74 -0.88 -18.00
N VAL A 121 -21.20 0.38 -17.95
CA VAL A 121 -20.32 1.56 -18.02
C VAL A 121 -19.41 1.66 -16.79
N VAL A 122 -19.98 1.44 -15.60
CA VAL A 122 -19.21 1.45 -14.34
C VAL A 122 -18.20 0.30 -14.29
N GLN A 123 -18.59 -0.88 -14.78
CA GLN A 123 -17.68 -2.03 -14.87
C GLN A 123 -16.53 -1.77 -15.84
N GLU A 124 -16.80 -1.24 -17.02
CA GLU A 124 -15.77 -0.86 -18.00
C GLU A 124 -14.82 0.21 -17.46
N PHE A 125 -15.34 1.17 -16.69
CA PHE A 125 -14.51 2.19 -16.03
C PHE A 125 -13.55 1.58 -15.01
N PHE A 126 -14.04 0.74 -14.08
CA PHE A 126 -13.18 0.08 -13.09
C PHE A 126 -12.20 -0.88 -13.74
N ALA A 127 -12.64 -1.58 -14.76
CA ALA A 127 -11.81 -2.40 -15.61
C ALA A 127 -10.65 -1.58 -16.20
N LYS A 128 -10.96 -0.48 -16.89
CA LYS A 128 -9.95 0.42 -17.45
C LYS A 128 -8.98 0.92 -16.38
N MET A 129 -9.48 1.35 -15.21
CA MET A 129 -8.63 1.79 -14.09
C MET A 129 -7.69 0.68 -13.61
N LYS A 130 -8.15 -0.56 -13.47
CA LYS A 130 -7.31 -1.69 -13.05
C LYS A 130 -6.21 -2.02 -14.07
N ARG A 131 -6.52 -1.97 -15.38
CA ARG A 131 -5.50 -2.15 -16.44
C ARG A 131 -4.41 -1.10 -16.36
N VAL A 132 -4.81 0.15 -16.19
CA VAL A 132 -3.89 1.29 -16.03
C VAL A 132 -3.03 1.10 -14.78
N SER A 133 -3.64 0.72 -13.65
CA SER A 133 -2.93 0.46 -12.40
C SER A 133 -1.88 -0.65 -12.55
N ALA A 134 -2.23 -1.77 -13.18
CA ALA A 134 -1.29 -2.88 -13.38
C ALA A 134 -0.10 -2.48 -14.27
N GLN A 135 -0.34 -1.76 -15.37
CA GLN A 135 0.75 -1.25 -16.22
C GLN A 135 1.64 -0.26 -15.48
N GLN A 136 1.05 0.61 -14.66
CA GLN A 136 1.77 1.57 -13.83
C GLN A 136 2.63 0.85 -12.78
N ASN A 137 2.08 -0.12 -12.06
CA ASN A 137 2.81 -0.89 -11.06
C ASN A 137 4.01 -1.63 -11.68
N ARG A 138 3.85 -2.19 -12.88
CA ARG A 138 4.96 -2.80 -13.64
C ARG A 138 6.04 -1.77 -14.00
N HIS A 139 5.63 -0.59 -14.45
CA HIS A 139 6.57 0.49 -14.75
C HIS A 139 7.33 0.95 -13.51
N VAL A 140 6.64 1.14 -12.38
CA VAL A 140 7.22 1.51 -11.09
C VAL A 140 8.22 0.46 -10.63
N LEU A 141 7.86 -0.83 -10.66
CA LEU A 141 8.77 -1.92 -10.31
C LEU A 141 10.07 -1.88 -11.11
N ARG A 142 9.97 -1.82 -12.45
CA ARG A 142 11.14 -1.75 -13.33
C ARG A 142 12.08 -0.62 -12.92
N LYS A 143 11.53 0.54 -12.60
CA LYS A 143 12.31 1.71 -12.21
C LYS A 143 12.91 1.61 -10.82
N LEU A 144 12.19 1.02 -9.87
CA LEU A 144 12.74 0.73 -8.54
C LEU A 144 13.94 -0.24 -8.66
N ASN A 145 13.87 -1.23 -9.55
CA ASN A 145 15.00 -2.11 -9.85
C ASN A 145 16.18 -1.31 -10.45
N GLU A 146 15.92 -0.48 -11.47
CA GLU A 146 16.95 0.40 -12.06
C GLU A 146 17.63 1.32 -11.01
N PHE A 147 16.88 1.82 -10.02
CA PHE A 147 17.45 2.66 -8.95
C PHE A 147 18.26 1.83 -7.93
N ALA A 148 17.74 0.67 -7.53
CA ALA A 148 18.42 -0.22 -6.58
C ALA A 148 19.76 -0.76 -7.13
N GLU A 149 19.84 -1.01 -8.44
CA GLU A 149 21.09 -1.48 -9.09
C GLU A 149 22.14 -0.38 -9.23
N ARG A 150 21.74 0.88 -9.36
CA ARG A 150 22.65 2.01 -9.63
C ARG A 150 23.29 2.60 -8.39
N ASP A 151 22.52 2.71 -7.31
CA ASP A 151 22.94 3.43 -6.11
C ASP A 151 22.20 2.91 -4.88
N ASP A 152 22.92 2.28 -3.96
CA ASP A 152 22.38 1.82 -2.67
C ASP A 152 22.57 2.85 -1.55
N LYS A 153 22.86 4.12 -1.90
CA LYS A 153 22.97 5.17 -0.89
C LYS A 153 21.60 5.50 -0.27
N PRO A 154 21.57 5.94 1.00
CA PRO A 154 20.37 6.46 1.64
C PRO A 154 19.79 7.63 0.84
N VAL A 155 18.48 7.60 0.58
CA VAL A 155 17.81 8.62 -0.26
C VAL A 155 18.04 10.04 0.28
N GLY A 156 18.05 10.20 1.60
CA GLY A 156 18.23 11.50 2.28
C GLY A 156 19.60 12.13 2.10
N GLN A 157 20.66 11.35 1.91
CA GLN A 157 22.02 11.89 1.73
C GLN A 157 22.31 12.26 0.28
N THR A 158 21.67 11.59 -0.68
CA THR A 158 21.80 11.85 -2.12
C THR A 158 20.75 12.82 -2.67
N PHE A 159 19.99 13.49 -1.78
CA PHE A 159 19.04 14.57 -2.07
C PHE A 159 19.70 15.85 -2.64
N GLN A 160 20.82 15.72 -3.36
CA GLN A 160 21.25 16.72 -4.32
C GLN A 160 20.13 16.88 -5.37
N LYS A 161 19.76 18.14 -5.65
CA LYS A 161 18.63 18.55 -6.51
C LYS A 161 18.48 17.76 -7.85
N ARG A 162 19.56 17.18 -8.38
CA ARG A 162 19.56 16.38 -9.61
C ARG A 162 18.88 15.01 -9.49
N ASN A 163 19.05 14.29 -8.38
CA ASN A 163 18.42 12.97 -8.20
C ASN A 163 16.92 13.10 -7.90
N VAL A 164 16.54 14.17 -7.19
CA VAL A 164 15.13 14.51 -6.92
C VAL A 164 14.34 14.66 -8.21
N ARG A 165 14.90 15.32 -9.24
CA ARG A 165 14.21 15.46 -10.55
C ARG A 165 13.95 14.12 -11.23
N ARG A 166 14.83 13.13 -11.09
CA ARG A 166 14.63 11.79 -11.66
C ARG A 166 13.56 11.02 -10.89
N TYR A 167 13.55 11.12 -9.56
CA TYR A 167 12.47 10.59 -8.73
C TYR A 167 11.14 11.31 -9.00
N ILE A 168 11.16 12.62 -9.18
CA ILE A 168 9.98 13.40 -9.58
C ILE A 168 9.49 12.91 -10.94
N ALA A 169 10.35 12.70 -11.94
CA ALA A 169 9.93 12.19 -13.24
C ALA A 169 9.31 10.78 -13.16
N LEU A 170 9.86 9.90 -12.30
CA LEU A 170 9.25 8.61 -11.96
C LEU A 170 7.84 8.78 -11.38
N VAL A 171 7.73 9.67 -10.40
CA VAL A 171 6.51 9.95 -9.63
C VAL A 171 5.44 10.64 -10.49
N GLU A 172 5.84 11.60 -11.32
CA GLU A 172 4.97 12.34 -12.24
C GLU A 172 4.42 11.42 -13.33
N GLN A 173 5.25 10.53 -13.90
CA GLN A 173 4.79 9.56 -14.89
C GLN A 173 3.92 8.44 -14.32
N SER A 174 4.12 8.08 -13.04
CA SER A 174 3.23 7.15 -12.33
C SER A 174 1.88 7.79 -11.92
N SER A 175 1.73 9.10 -12.17
CA SER A 175 0.47 9.88 -12.22
C SER A 175 -0.42 9.91 -10.97
N ARG A 176 -0.08 9.24 -9.87
CA ARG A 176 -0.99 9.21 -8.73
C ARG A 176 -0.28 9.20 -7.37
N ARG A 177 -0.42 10.34 -6.68
CA ARG A 177 -0.46 10.48 -5.20
C ARG A 177 -1.32 9.41 -4.51
N SER A 178 -2.17 8.74 -5.28
CA SER A 178 -3.19 7.85 -4.77
C SER A 178 -2.76 6.39 -4.66
N SER A 179 -1.51 6.00 -4.89
CA SER A 179 -1.12 4.60 -4.62
C SER A 179 -1.18 4.30 -3.12
N GLN A 180 -1.55 3.08 -2.74
CA GLN A 180 -1.56 2.68 -1.32
C GLN A 180 -0.19 2.83 -0.66
N VAL A 181 0.89 2.53 -1.40
CA VAL A 181 2.25 2.96 -1.06
C VAL A 181 2.62 4.08 -2.03
N ASN A 182 2.59 5.31 -1.54
CA ASN A 182 2.86 6.50 -2.34
C ASN A 182 4.34 6.86 -2.31
N LEU A 183 4.99 6.76 -3.48
CA LEU A 183 6.39 7.09 -3.66
C LEU A 183 6.62 8.60 -3.87
N GLN A 184 5.58 9.41 -4.10
CA GLN A 184 5.75 10.87 -4.22
C GLN A 184 6.30 11.50 -2.95
N SER A 185 5.92 10.95 -1.80
CA SER A 185 6.38 11.41 -0.50
C SER A 185 7.88 11.16 -0.29
N LEU A 186 8.52 10.30 -1.09
CA LEU A 186 9.99 10.18 -1.09
C LEU A 186 10.62 11.45 -1.63
N ALA A 187 10.12 11.99 -2.74
CA ALA A 187 10.67 13.20 -3.35
C ALA A 187 10.41 14.48 -2.52
N ALA A 188 9.29 14.52 -1.79
CA ALA A 188 8.90 15.68 -0.98
C ALA A 188 9.46 15.64 0.45
N HIS A 189 9.52 14.45 1.05
CA HIS A 189 9.75 14.28 2.49
C HIS A 189 10.81 13.20 2.83
N GLY A 190 11.31 12.48 1.82
CA GLY A 190 12.19 11.33 2.03
C GLY A 190 11.50 10.12 2.66
N THR A 191 10.16 10.09 2.70
CA THR A 191 9.37 9.04 3.37
C THR A 191 8.66 8.11 2.41
N LEU A 192 8.44 6.86 2.82
CA LEU A 192 7.35 6.05 2.28
C LEU A 192 6.03 6.43 2.96
N GLU A 193 5.00 6.74 2.17
CA GLU A 193 3.67 7.06 2.68
C GLU A 193 2.69 5.91 2.41
N PHE A 194 2.05 5.40 3.45
CA PHE A 194 1.04 4.35 3.39
C PHE A 194 -0.36 4.97 3.55
N ARG A 195 -1.23 4.79 2.54
CA ARG A 195 -2.52 5.51 2.39
C ARG A 195 -3.75 4.61 2.41
N ALA A 196 -3.55 3.32 2.62
CA ALA A 196 -4.60 2.32 2.50
C ALA A 196 -5.67 2.43 3.61
N PHE A 197 -5.26 2.89 4.80
CA PHE A 197 -6.09 2.83 5.99
C PHE A 197 -7.16 3.94 6.04
N PRO A 198 -8.42 3.58 6.32
CA PRO A 198 -9.50 4.56 6.48
C PRO A 198 -9.25 5.43 7.73
N ALA A 199 -9.87 6.60 7.80
CA ALA A 199 -9.92 7.32 9.06
C ALA A 199 -10.70 6.50 10.10
N THR A 200 -10.27 6.60 11.36
CA THR A 200 -10.90 5.91 12.49
C THR A 200 -10.80 6.79 13.72
N SER A 201 -11.82 6.75 14.57
CA SER A 201 -11.78 7.29 15.93
C SER A 201 -11.41 6.23 16.96
N ASP A 202 -11.25 4.96 16.55
CA ASP A 202 -10.78 3.86 17.41
C ASP A 202 -9.24 3.91 17.56
N PRO A 203 -8.72 4.24 18.77
CA PRO A 203 -7.29 4.30 19.02
C PRO A 203 -6.60 2.95 18.82
N GLU A 204 -7.22 1.84 19.23
CA GLU A 204 -6.59 0.53 19.11
C GLU A 204 -6.39 0.19 17.63
N ARG A 205 -7.44 0.32 16.81
CA ARG A 205 -7.38 0.05 15.37
C ARG A 205 -6.28 0.88 14.69
N ALA A 206 -6.17 2.16 15.03
CA ALA A 206 -5.16 3.05 14.47
C ALA A 206 -3.74 2.63 14.87
N LEU A 207 -3.51 2.36 16.15
CA LEU A 207 -2.20 1.94 16.66
C LEU A 207 -1.79 0.57 16.11
N ARG A 208 -2.73 -0.37 15.94
CA ARG A 208 -2.49 -1.67 15.28
C ARG A 208 -2.03 -1.48 13.84
N TRP A 209 -2.64 -0.55 13.09
CA TRP A 209 -2.21 -0.24 11.72
C TRP A 209 -0.81 0.40 11.69
N VAL A 210 -0.53 1.35 12.58
CA VAL A 210 0.80 1.96 12.68
C VAL A 210 1.86 0.92 13.03
N ALA A 211 1.60 0.06 14.02
CA ALA A 211 2.49 -1.03 14.40
C ALA A 211 2.72 -2.01 13.25
N PHE A 212 1.66 -2.39 12.53
CA PHE A 212 1.75 -3.22 11.32
C PHE A 212 2.68 -2.58 10.27
N VAL A 213 2.47 -1.31 9.91
CA VAL A 213 3.25 -0.61 8.90
C VAL A 213 4.72 -0.49 9.32
N LEU A 214 5.00 -0.13 10.57
CA LEU A 214 6.37 -0.05 11.09
C LEU A 214 7.05 -1.42 11.05
N ARG A 215 6.38 -2.48 11.51
CA ARG A 215 6.92 -3.84 11.49
C ARG A 215 7.18 -4.34 10.07
N LEU A 216 6.28 -4.02 9.13
CA LEU A 216 6.42 -4.34 7.72
C LEU A 216 7.67 -3.68 7.12
N VAL A 217 7.86 -2.37 7.35
CA VAL A 217 9.03 -1.65 6.84
C VAL A 217 10.31 -2.20 7.46
N GLU A 218 10.36 -2.35 8.77
CA GLU A 218 11.55 -2.85 9.47
C GLU A 218 11.92 -4.28 9.08
N HIS A 219 10.94 -5.16 8.89
CA HIS A 219 11.20 -6.54 8.50
C HIS A 219 11.63 -6.67 7.02
N PHE A 220 10.98 -5.93 6.12
CA PHE A 220 11.20 -6.12 4.68
C PHE A 220 12.24 -5.20 4.06
N LYS A 221 12.67 -4.11 4.71
CA LYS A 221 13.69 -3.22 4.13
C LYS A 221 14.98 -3.96 3.76
N ASP A 222 15.43 -4.88 4.62
CA ASP A 222 16.69 -5.61 4.43
C ASP A 222 16.49 -7.00 3.80
N ARG A 223 15.24 -7.41 3.57
CA ARG A 223 14.93 -8.69 2.93
C ARG A 223 15.08 -8.56 1.43
N ASP A 224 16.09 -9.23 0.88
CA ASP A 224 16.33 -9.19 -0.56
C ASP A 224 15.17 -9.84 -1.34
N CYS A 225 14.64 -9.10 -2.30
CA CYS A 225 13.58 -9.59 -3.18
C CYS A 225 14.13 -10.26 -4.45
N ASP A 226 15.44 -10.18 -4.74
CA ASP A 226 16.04 -10.71 -5.98
C ASP A 226 15.91 -12.24 -6.09
N ALA A 227 15.82 -12.94 -4.96
CA ALA A 227 15.60 -14.38 -4.92
C ALA A 227 14.19 -14.80 -5.34
N TYR A 228 13.19 -13.91 -5.27
CA TYR A 228 11.77 -14.29 -5.34
C TYR A 228 10.90 -13.39 -6.23
N CYS A 229 11.43 -12.28 -6.74
CA CYS A 229 10.66 -11.22 -7.39
C CYS A 229 11.40 -10.62 -8.60
N LYS A 230 12.04 -11.47 -9.42
CA LYS A 230 12.84 -11.02 -10.58
C LYS A 230 11.99 -10.37 -11.65
N SER A 231 10.73 -10.79 -11.76
CA SER A 231 9.77 -10.32 -12.75
C SER A 231 8.45 -9.89 -12.11
N TRP A 232 7.64 -9.13 -12.86
CA TRP A 232 6.30 -8.78 -12.39
C TRP A 232 5.36 -9.99 -12.42
N GLU A 233 5.66 -10.99 -13.25
CA GLU A 233 4.98 -12.28 -13.31
C GLU A 233 5.15 -13.05 -11.99
N ASP A 234 6.38 -13.11 -11.46
CA ASP A 234 6.66 -13.74 -10.16
C ASP A 234 5.86 -13.06 -9.05
N LEU A 235 5.81 -11.73 -9.06
CA LEU A 235 5.01 -10.95 -8.10
C LEU A 235 3.52 -11.20 -8.22
N GLU A 236 3.01 -11.32 -9.44
CA GLU A 236 1.61 -11.64 -9.67
C GLU A 236 1.25 -13.03 -9.11
N VAL A 237 2.12 -14.03 -9.30
CA VAL A 237 1.95 -15.38 -8.75
C VAL A 237 1.99 -15.33 -7.22
N ARG A 238 3.01 -14.69 -6.63
CA ARG A 238 3.12 -14.56 -5.16
C ARG A 238 1.94 -13.82 -4.56
N GLN A 239 1.45 -12.77 -5.21
CA GLN A 239 0.28 -12.02 -4.78
C GLN A 239 -0.98 -12.89 -4.71
N GLN A 240 -1.12 -13.89 -5.58
CA GLN A 240 -2.26 -14.82 -5.57
C GLN A 240 -2.15 -15.91 -4.49
N HIS A 241 -0.93 -16.27 -4.11
CA HIS A 241 -0.68 -17.33 -3.13
C HIS A 241 -0.43 -16.80 -1.71
N ALA A 242 -0.27 -15.49 -1.55
CA ALA A 242 -0.09 -14.88 -0.24
C ALA A 242 -1.32 -15.09 0.65
N THR A 243 -1.09 -15.47 1.90
CA THR A 243 -2.13 -15.65 2.94
C THR A 243 -1.84 -14.78 4.16
N LEU A 244 -2.84 -14.64 5.03
CA LEU A 244 -2.66 -13.96 6.32
C LEU A 244 -1.62 -14.66 7.19
N ASP A 245 -1.64 -16.00 7.26
CA ASP A 245 -0.66 -16.79 8.02
C ASP A 245 0.77 -16.59 7.54
N MET A 246 0.98 -16.47 6.22
CA MET A 246 2.30 -16.17 5.66
C MET A 246 2.78 -14.79 6.10
N LEU A 247 1.90 -13.79 6.09
CA LEU A 247 2.21 -12.43 6.51
C LEU A 247 2.48 -12.35 8.03
N GLU A 248 1.64 -12.99 8.84
CA GLU A 248 1.81 -13.14 10.29
C GLU A 248 3.16 -13.78 10.62
N LYS A 249 3.48 -14.90 9.96
CA LYS A 249 4.74 -15.62 10.14
C LYS A 249 5.96 -14.79 9.74
N ASP A 250 5.91 -14.14 8.57
CA ASP A 250 6.99 -13.28 8.10
C ASP A 250 7.23 -12.12 9.07
N LEU A 251 6.17 -11.42 9.48
CA LEU A 251 6.30 -10.28 10.39
C LEU A 251 6.53 -10.68 11.85
N GLN A 252 6.38 -11.95 12.20
CA GLN A 252 6.35 -12.44 13.59
C GLN A 252 5.42 -11.56 14.45
N MET A 253 4.23 -11.27 13.92
CA MET A 253 3.26 -10.38 14.56
C MET A 253 1.90 -11.06 14.53
N ASN A 254 1.23 -11.12 15.69
CA ASN A 254 -0.13 -11.66 15.77
C ASN A 254 -1.10 -10.79 14.95
N MET A 255 -1.73 -11.40 13.95
CA MET A 255 -2.65 -10.76 13.02
C MET A 255 -4.13 -11.06 13.34
N THR A 256 -4.44 -11.76 14.44
CA THR A 256 -5.82 -12.17 14.81
C THR A 256 -6.80 -11.01 15.00
N TYR A 257 -6.31 -9.78 15.15
CA TYR A 257 -7.14 -8.58 15.18
C TYR A 257 -7.82 -8.30 13.82
N TRP A 258 -7.20 -8.72 12.71
CA TRP A 258 -7.58 -8.37 11.35
C TRP A 258 -8.41 -9.44 10.64
#